data_AF-A0A1E5K754-F1
#
_entry.id   AF-A0A1E5K754-F1
#
_cell.length_a   1.000
_cell.length_b   1.000
_cell.length_c   1.000
_cell.angle_alpha   90.00
_cell.angle_beta   90.00
_cell.angle_gamma   90.00
#
_symmetry.space_group_name_H-M   'P 1'
#
loop_
_entity.id
_entity.type
_entity.pdbx_description
1 polymer ?
#
loop_
_entity_poly.entity_id
_entity_poly.type
_entity_poly.pdbx_seq_one_letter_code
_entity_poly.pdbx_strand_id
1 'polypeptide(L)'
;MSYQALYRVWRPRTFEDVVGQTHITRTLQNAIEQDKFSHAYLFSGPRGTGKTSAAKIFAQTINCEHAPVKEPCNECAACRGIQDGSVSDVIEIDAASNTSVDDIRDIRDKVKYAPSTVPYKVYIIDEVHMISVNAFNALLKTLEEPPKHVVFILATTEPHKIPLTIISRCQRFDFKPISNQSIVGRMQTIMQAENIQVTDEALESVALAAEGGMRDALSILDQAISYSKEQVTLEDVLAVTGGVSQIVLHKVVSAMEENNVQDVLVALDEMIRTGKDPGKFVQDLIYFMRDLLLYRSSASLADMLERAVADDSFKQLSERVTNQWIQRSIIELNQCQQEMKWSNSPKVFIEIALLTITNYGQEHAVEVGNHATSASESEVVLQLQSKMQQMEKDIMTLKENPPASNTPIKQTPTERRRPNTRSSKNSYKIPYDRIRDTLGRAEKSELKNVHAHWANFLSKLKTTNAPAHATIQDSKPAAASNDTLIVAFKYEIHCSLFLDHREMAESLLGGMDKQRTIIPIPEEAWNEVRNDYIQNQDKPKEESEDQQSNPVVDEARKLFGDDLLEIHD
;
A
#
# COMPACT_ATOMS: atom_id res chain seq x y z
N MET A 1 24.68 -38.76 -5.21
CA MET A 1 24.21 -37.80 -4.20
C MET A 1 22.85 -37.30 -4.65
N SER A 2 21.87 -37.17 -3.75
CA SER A 2 20.57 -36.60 -4.10
C SER A 2 20.77 -35.16 -4.58
N TYR A 3 20.23 -34.79 -5.73
CA TYR A 3 20.21 -33.41 -6.21
C TYR A 3 19.65 -32.49 -5.12
N GLN A 4 20.42 -31.49 -4.70
CA GLN A 4 19.98 -30.46 -3.78
C GLN A 4 19.81 -29.16 -4.56
N ALA A 5 18.62 -28.57 -4.46
CA ALA A 5 18.31 -27.32 -5.16
C ALA A 5 19.30 -26.20 -4.77
N LEU A 6 19.69 -25.39 -5.76
CA LEU A 6 20.71 -24.33 -5.59
C LEU A 6 20.41 -23.40 -4.41
N TYR A 7 19.16 -22.98 -4.23
CA TYR A 7 18.78 -22.06 -3.14
C TYR A 7 19.00 -22.63 -1.73
N ARG A 8 19.13 -23.96 -1.58
CA ARG A 8 19.45 -24.62 -0.31
C ARG A 8 20.96 -24.71 -0.10
N VAL A 9 21.69 -25.13 -1.13
CA VAL A 9 23.15 -25.29 -1.09
C VAL A 9 23.84 -23.95 -0.87
N TRP A 10 23.38 -22.93 -1.61
CA TRP A 10 23.94 -21.58 -1.62
C TRP A 10 23.25 -20.62 -0.65
N ARG A 11 22.54 -21.16 0.35
CA ARG A 11 21.97 -20.34 1.44
C ARG A 11 23.13 -19.66 2.19
N PRO A 12 23.10 -18.32 2.37
CA PRO A 12 24.17 -17.57 3.03
C PRO A 12 24.54 -18.15 4.40
N ARG A 13 25.84 -18.26 4.67
CA ARG A 13 26.39 -18.76 5.95
C ARG A 13 27.09 -17.68 6.78
N THR A 14 27.41 -16.55 6.16
CA THR A 14 28.00 -15.37 6.79
C THR A 14 27.17 -14.15 6.43
N PHE A 15 27.31 -13.06 7.19
CA PHE A 15 26.60 -11.83 6.86
C PHE A 15 27.10 -11.21 5.56
N GLU A 16 28.37 -11.42 5.20
CA GLU A 16 28.95 -11.01 3.91
C GLU A 16 28.27 -11.66 2.71
N ASP A 17 27.80 -12.90 2.83
CA ASP A 17 27.07 -13.61 1.78
C ASP A 17 25.64 -13.08 1.55
N VAL A 18 25.12 -12.24 2.46
CA VAL A 18 23.77 -11.69 2.35
C VAL A 18 23.77 -10.49 1.39
N VAL A 19 23.31 -10.77 0.17
CA VAL A 19 23.33 -9.81 -0.94
C VAL A 19 22.32 -8.67 -0.74
N GLY A 20 22.77 -7.42 -0.99
CA GLY A 20 21.90 -6.24 -1.06
C GLY A 20 21.46 -5.65 0.28
N GLN A 21 21.92 -6.19 1.42
CA GLN A 21 21.47 -5.78 2.76
C GLN A 21 22.58 -5.21 3.66
N THR A 22 23.58 -4.55 3.06
CA THR A 22 24.82 -4.11 3.75
C THR A 22 24.57 -3.27 5.01
N HIS A 23 23.55 -2.42 5.03
CA HIS A 23 23.22 -1.61 6.20
C HIS A 23 22.72 -2.46 7.37
N ILE A 24 21.91 -3.49 7.09
CA ILE A 24 21.33 -4.37 8.11
C ILE A 24 22.41 -5.28 8.66
N THR A 25 23.15 -5.96 7.77
CA THR A 25 24.23 -6.87 8.16
C THR A 25 25.28 -6.16 9.00
N ARG A 26 25.75 -4.99 8.58
CA ARG A 26 26.72 -4.19 9.35
C ARG A 26 26.20 -3.76 10.72
N THR A 27 24.91 -3.41 10.81
CA THR A 27 24.31 -3.01 12.10
C THR A 27 24.24 -4.21 13.05
N LEU A 28 23.85 -5.38 12.56
CA LEU A 28 23.83 -6.61 13.34
C LEU A 28 25.25 -7.01 13.79
N GLN A 29 26.22 -7.02 12.87
CA GLN A 29 27.64 -7.29 13.17
C GLN A 29 28.17 -6.38 14.28
N ASN A 30 27.92 -5.07 14.19
CA ASN A 30 28.36 -4.11 15.21
C ASN A 30 27.65 -4.31 16.56
N ALA A 31 26.36 -4.67 16.55
CA ALA A 31 25.62 -4.92 17.79
C ALA A 31 26.14 -6.17 18.53
N ILE A 32 26.54 -7.21 17.78
CA ILE A 32 27.14 -8.42 18.34
C ILE A 32 28.55 -8.15 18.87
N GLU A 33 29.41 -7.47 18.10
CA GLU A 33 30.78 -7.14 18.53
C GLU A 33 30.80 -6.31 19.83
N GLN A 34 29.81 -5.43 20.01
CA GLN A 34 29.68 -4.58 21.19
C GLN A 34 28.90 -5.22 22.34
N ASP A 35 28.38 -6.44 22.17
CA ASP A 35 27.49 -7.12 23.12
C ASP A 35 26.27 -6.24 23.51
N LYS A 36 25.70 -5.54 22.52
CA LYS A 36 24.57 -4.59 22.67
C LYS A 36 23.38 -4.96 21.80
N PHE A 37 23.19 -6.24 21.53
CA PHE A 37 22.03 -6.72 20.79
C PHE A 37 20.77 -6.74 21.66
N SER A 38 19.61 -6.63 21.02
CA SER A 38 18.29 -6.63 21.66
C SER A 38 17.80 -8.05 21.94
N HIS A 39 16.86 -8.18 22.87
CA HIS A 39 16.17 -9.44 23.15
C HIS A 39 15.14 -9.80 22.05
N ALA A 40 14.70 -8.84 21.24
CA ALA A 40 13.71 -9.06 20.19
C ALA A 40 14.00 -8.25 18.92
N TYR A 41 13.89 -8.93 17.78
CA TYR A 41 14.11 -8.41 16.44
C TYR A 41 12.89 -8.67 15.55
N LEU A 42 12.54 -7.69 14.72
CA LEU A 42 11.53 -7.83 13.66
C LEU A 42 12.18 -7.60 12.30
N PHE A 43 12.39 -8.67 11.55
CA PHE A 43 12.88 -8.66 10.17
C PHE A 43 11.70 -8.61 9.22
N SER A 44 11.52 -7.47 8.55
CA SER A 44 10.40 -7.18 7.66
C SER A 44 10.90 -7.00 6.24
N GLY A 45 10.16 -7.45 5.24
CA GLY A 45 10.47 -7.17 3.84
C GLY A 45 10.03 -8.29 2.89
N PRO A 46 10.15 -8.09 1.57
CA PRO A 46 9.69 -9.05 0.57
C PRO A 46 10.31 -10.44 0.75
N ARG A 47 9.65 -11.46 0.20
CA ARG A 47 10.18 -12.84 0.19
C ARG A 47 11.51 -12.89 -0.57
N GLY A 48 12.40 -13.81 -0.18
CA GLY A 48 13.65 -14.03 -0.90
C GLY A 48 14.77 -12.99 -0.64
N THR A 49 14.52 -11.96 0.16
CA THR A 49 15.50 -10.90 0.50
C THR A 49 16.53 -11.29 1.57
N GLY A 50 16.42 -12.50 2.15
CA GLY A 50 17.42 -13.03 3.09
C GLY A 50 17.06 -12.95 4.57
N LYS A 51 15.84 -12.54 4.95
CA LYS A 51 15.38 -12.41 6.36
C LYS A 51 15.73 -13.62 7.25
N THR A 52 15.21 -14.80 6.90
CA THR A 52 15.41 -16.03 7.68
C THR A 52 16.86 -16.51 7.64
N SER A 53 17.60 -16.23 6.56
CA SER A 53 19.03 -16.54 6.48
C SER A 53 19.84 -15.64 7.42
N ALA A 54 19.58 -14.32 7.42
CA ALA A 54 20.21 -13.38 8.35
C ALA A 54 19.88 -13.71 9.81
N ALA A 55 18.66 -14.17 10.09
CA ALA A 55 18.26 -14.63 11.43
C ALA A 55 19.09 -15.83 11.90
N LYS A 56 19.32 -16.81 11.01
CA LYS A 56 20.17 -17.97 11.32
C LYS A 56 21.63 -17.58 11.51
N ILE A 57 22.18 -16.74 10.64
CA ILE A 57 23.56 -16.24 10.76
C ILE A 57 23.72 -15.49 12.08
N PHE A 58 22.75 -14.65 12.45
CA PHE A 58 22.73 -13.96 13.74
C PHE A 58 22.74 -14.94 14.91
N ALA A 59 21.85 -15.94 14.89
CA ALA A 59 21.79 -16.99 15.91
C ALA A 59 23.10 -17.78 16.03
N GLN A 60 23.76 -18.08 14.91
CA GLN A 60 25.08 -18.73 14.87
C GLN A 60 26.19 -17.85 15.44
N THR A 61 26.13 -16.54 15.18
CA THR A 61 27.20 -15.60 15.56
C THR A 61 27.18 -15.34 17.06
N ILE A 62 26.01 -15.11 17.66
CA ILE A 62 25.89 -14.90 19.12
C ILE A 62 26.19 -16.16 19.95
N ASN A 63 25.98 -17.34 19.36
CA ASN A 63 26.24 -18.63 20.00
C ASN A 63 27.59 -19.27 19.58
N CYS A 64 28.41 -18.54 18.81
CA CYS A 64 29.71 -19.02 18.40
C CYS A 64 30.64 -19.14 19.61
N GLU A 65 31.42 -20.22 19.71
CA GLU A 65 32.43 -20.40 20.77
C GLU A 65 33.50 -19.29 20.79
N HIS A 66 33.70 -18.60 19.66
CA HIS A 66 34.63 -17.48 19.53
C HIS A 66 33.99 -16.11 19.78
N ALA A 67 32.71 -16.04 20.20
CA ALA A 67 32.03 -14.76 20.44
C ALA A 67 32.71 -13.92 21.55
N PRO A 68 32.67 -12.57 21.47
CA PRO A 68 31.98 -11.75 20.46
C PRO A 68 32.78 -11.63 19.14
N VAL A 69 32.14 -11.95 18.02
CA VAL A 69 32.69 -11.85 16.65
C VAL A 69 31.67 -11.24 15.71
N LYS A 70 32.12 -10.64 14.61
CA LYS A 70 31.23 -10.12 13.55
C LYS A 70 30.62 -11.23 12.70
N GLU A 71 31.33 -12.33 12.55
CA GLU A 71 30.94 -13.44 11.67
C GLU A 71 31.02 -14.76 12.41
N PRO A 72 30.13 -15.73 12.10
CA PRO A 72 30.23 -17.06 12.67
C PRO A 72 31.43 -17.77 12.06
N CYS A 73 32.17 -18.54 12.87
CA CYS A 73 33.35 -19.26 12.38
C CYS A 73 32.97 -20.45 11.46
N ASN A 74 31.72 -20.93 11.51
CA ASN A 74 31.22 -22.09 10.75
C ASN A 74 31.95 -23.42 10.98
N GLU A 75 32.92 -23.45 11.90
CA GLU A 75 33.75 -24.61 12.19
C GLU A 75 33.58 -25.16 13.61
N CYS A 76 33.11 -24.36 14.58
CA CYS A 76 32.90 -24.84 15.95
C CYS A 76 31.65 -25.75 16.07
N ALA A 77 31.52 -26.45 17.20
CA ALA A 77 30.43 -27.40 17.39
C ALA A 77 29.08 -26.67 17.43
N ALA A 78 29.02 -25.49 18.04
CA ALA A 78 27.83 -24.64 18.06
C ALA A 78 27.42 -24.19 16.66
N CYS A 79 28.33 -23.64 15.85
CA CYS A 79 28.00 -23.15 14.50
C CYS A 79 27.53 -24.30 13.58
N ARG A 80 28.24 -25.43 13.59
CA ARG A 80 27.85 -26.63 12.82
C ARG A 80 26.50 -27.18 13.27
N GLY A 81 26.28 -27.27 14.58
CA GLY A 81 25.04 -27.79 15.14
C GLY A 81 23.81 -26.90 14.93
N ILE A 82 24.00 -25.58 14.86
CA ILE A 82 22.92 -24.65 14.48
C ILE A 82 22.64 -24.75 12.98
N GLN A 83 23.66 -25.02 12.16
CA GLN A 83 23.52 -25.12 10.71
C GLN A 83 22.75 -26.37 10.29
N ASP A 84 23.02 -27.52 10.91
CA ASP A 84 22.35 -28.79 10.63
C ASP A 84 21.04 -28.99 11.43
N GLY A 85 20.75 -28.10 12.38
CA GLY A 85 19.55 -28.13 13.21
C GLY A 85 19.61 -29.10 14.39
N SER A 86 20.78 -29.61 14.75
CA SER A 86 20.97 -30.49 15.91
C SER A 86 20.92 -29.76 17.26
N VAL A 87 21.18 -28.46 17.29
CA VAL A 87 21.12 -27.65 18.52
C VAL A 87 19.67 -27.30 18.88
N SER A 88 19.16 -27.90 19.96
CA SER A 88 17.78 -27.69 20.43
C SER A 88 17.49 -26.30 20.99
N ASP A 89 18.52 -25.50 21.24
CA ASP A 89 18.39 -24.15 21.80
C ASP A 89 18.15 -23.08 20.72
N VAL A 90 18.36 -23.41 19.43
CA VAL A 90 17.99 -22.56 18.30
C VAL A 90 16.81 -23.18 17.58
N ILE A 91 15.65 -22.56 17.72
CA ILE A 91 14.36 -23.13 17.30
C ILE A 91 13.82 -22.28 16.15
N GLU A 92 13.76 -22.85 14.97
CA GLU A 92 13.12 -22.26 13.78
C GLU A 92 11.67 -22.77 13.68
N ILE A 93 10.72 -21.85 13.66
CA ILE A 93 9.29 -22.15 13.63
C ILE A 93 8.70 -21.40 12.45
N ASP A 94 8.13 -22.13 11.51
CA ASP A 94 7.33 -21.56 10.44
C ASP A 94 5.89 -21.41 10.95
N ALA A 95 5.46 -20.17 11.18
CA ALA A 95 4.13 -19.87 11.68
C ALA A 95 3.01 -20.25 10.70
N ALA A 96 3.30 -20.39 9.40
CA ALA A 96 2.31 -20.88 8.44
C ALA A 96 1.95 -22.35 8.67
N SER A 97 2.90 -23.15 9.18
CA SER A 97 2.72 -24.57 9.49
C SER A 97 2.32 -24.85 10.94
N ASN A 98 2.75 -24.00 11.88
CA ASN A 98 2.48 -24.12 13.32
C ASN A 98 1.56 -22.98 13.78
N THR A 99 0.35 -22.93 13.23
CA THR A 99 -0.63 -21.85 13.49
C THR A 99 -1.36 -22.01 14.83
N SER A 100 -1.19 -23.14 15.53
CA SER A 100 -1.98 -23.42 16.72
C SER A 100 -1.58 -22.52 17.88
N VAL A 101 -2.58 -22.08 18.66
CA VAL A 101 -2.35 -21.27 19.86
C VAL A 101 -1.54 -22.04 20.91
N ASP A 102 -1.63 -23.37 20.89
CA ASP A 102 -0.95 -24.24 21.84
C ASP A 102 0.55 -24.36 21.55
N ASP A 103 0.98 -24.38 20.28
CA ASP A 103 2.42 -24.35 19.93
C ASP A 103 3.10 -23.10 20.50
N ILE A 104 2.42 -21.95 20.44
CA ILE A 104 2.93 -20.69 20.95
C ILE A 104 2.94 -20.63 22.49
N ARG A 105 1.96 -21.27 23.14
CA ARG A 105 1.95 -21.42 24.61
C ARG A 105 3.09 -22.33 25.07
N ASP A 106 3.35 -23.41 24.35
CA ASP A 106 4.45 -24.33 24.62
C ASP A 106 5.80 -23.61 24.53
N ILE A 107 5.97 -22.72 23.54
CA ILE A 107 7.16 -21.85 23.46
C ILE A 107 7.26 -21.00 24.71
N ARG A 108 6.21 -20.23 25.05
CA ARG A 108 6.18 -19.35 26.22
C ARG A 108 6.57 -20.09 27.51
N ASP A 109 6.11 -21.32 27.67
CA ASP A 109 6.40 -22.11 28.85
C ASP A 109 7.84 -22.67 28.83
N LYS A 110 8.36 -23.01 27.64
CA LYS A 110 9.76 -23.47 27.44
C LYS A 110 10.80 -22.34 27.48
N VAL A 111 10.39 -21.08 27.28
CA VAL A 111 11.29 -19.91 27.28
C VAL A 111 11.90 -19.67 28.67
N LYS A 112 11.22 -20.08 29.74
CA LYS A 112 11.66 -19.90 31.13
C LYS A 112 12.92 -20.72 31.48
N TYR A 113 13.19 -21.79 30.74
CA TYR A 113 14.34 -22.65 31.00
C TYR A 113 15.62 -22.10 30.36
N ALA A 114 16.73 -22.23 31.07
CA ALA A 114 18.06 -21.91 30.56
C ALA A 114 18.43 -22.78 29.34
N PRO A 115 19.29 -22.29 28.44
CA PRO A 115 19.76 -23.08 27.30
C PRO A 115 20.66 -24.23 27.77
N SER A 116 20.70 -25.31 26.99
CA SER A 116 21.39 -26.55 27.37
C SER A 116 22.82 -26.63 26.84
N THR A 117 23.04 -26.17 25.61
CA THR A 117 24.29 -26.38 24.86
C THR A 117 25.00 -25.07 24.52
N VAL A 118 24.24 -24.01 24.27
CA VAL A 118 24.77 -22.70 23.81
C VAL A 118 24.42 -21.57 24.78
N PRO A 119 25.10 -20.41 24.72
CA PRO A 119 24.87 -19.31 25.65
C PRO A 119 23.46 -18.67 25.56
N TYR A 120 22.89 -18.60 24.36
CA TYR A 120 21.60 -17.97 24.09
C TYR A 120 20.62 -18.94 23.43
N LYS A 121 19.39 -18.96 23.96
CA LYS A 121 18.25 -19.65 23.37
C LYS A 121 17.56 -18.74 22.36
N VAL A 122 17.56 -19.12 21.09
CA VAL A 122 17.07 -18.26 19.99
C VAL A 122 15.81 -18.85 19.39
N TYR A 123 14.76 -18.03 19.32
CA TYR A 123 13.51 -18.37 18.67
C TYR A 123 13.38 -17.58 17.36
N ILE A 124 13.51 -18.28 16.23
CA ILE A 124 13.31 -17.72 14.89
C ILE A 124 11.89 -18.08 14.46
N ILE A 125 11.01 -17.09 14.37
CA ILE A 125 9.61 -17.29 13.97
C ILE A 125 9.42 -16.68 12.57
N ASP A 126 9.34 -17.53 11.55
CA ASP A 126 9.12 -17.11 10.17
C ASP A 126 7.63 -16.96 9.85
N GLU A 127 7.32 -16.08 8.90
CA GLU A 127 5.97 -15.65 8.53
C GLU A 127 5.06 -15.35 9.73
N VAL A 128 5.59 -14.60 10.69
CA VAL A 128 4.94 -14.31 11.99
C VAL A 128 3.55 -13.67 11.85
N HIS A 129 3.23 -13.06 10.70
CA HIS A 129 1.91 -12.50 10.40
C HIS A 129 0.81 -13.56 10.29
N MET A 130 1.17 -14.85 10.15
CA MET A 130 0.25 -15.98 10.14
C MET A 130 -0.21 -16.38 11.55
N ILE A 131 0.43 -15.85 12.60
CA ILE A 131 0.07 -16.13 14.00
C ILE A 131 -1.23 -15.40 14.37
N SER A 132 -2.13 -16.10 15.04
CA SER A 132 -3.37 -15.49 15.54
C SER A 132 -3.09 -14.42 16.61
N VAL A 133 -3.92 -13.38 16.68
CA VAL A 133 -3.80 -12.30 17.68
C VAL A 133 -3.79 -12.85 19.12
N ASN A 134 -4.57 -13.91 19.39
CA ASN A 134 -4.61 -14.57 20.69
C ASN A 134 -3.27 -15.22 21.07
N ALA A 135 -2.57 -15.80 20.10
CA ALA A 135 -1.24 -16.37 20.30
C ALA A 135 -0.18 -15.28 20.51
N PHE A 136 -0.25 -14.14 19.79
CA PHE A 136 0.61 -12.99 20.07
C PHE A 136 0.44 -12.46 21.50
N ASN A 137 -0.80 -12.37 21.98
CA ASN A 137 -1.08 -11.92 23.34
C ASN A 137 -0.46 -12.84 24.40
N ALA A 138 -0.30 -14.13 24.09
CA ALA A 138 0.39 -15.07 24.96
C ALA A 138 1.91 -14.81 25.04
N LEU A 139 2.51 -14.26 23.98
CA LEU A 139 3.93 -13.91 23.91
C LEU A 139 4.24 -12.49 24.43
N LEU A 140 3.26 -11.59 24.55
CA LEU A 140 3.49 -10.19 24.94
C LEU A 140 4.28 -10.05 26.25
N LYS A 141 3.88 -10.78 27.31
CA LYS A 141 4.59 -10.74 28.60
C LYS A 141 6.04 -11.20 28.47
N THR A 142 6.29 -12.18 27.61
CA THR A 142 7.63 -12.74 27.38
C THR A 142 8.48 -11.82 26.50
N LEU A 143 7.88 -11.05 25.59
CA LEU A 143 8.57 -10.04 24.80
C LEU A 143 8.85 -8.76 25.60
N GLU A 144 8.01 -8.44 26.60
CA GLU A 144 8.23 -7.30 27.51
C GLU A 144 9.35 -7.55 28.51
N GLU A 145 9.34 -8.71 29.14
CA GLU A 145 10.29 -9.08 30.19
C GLU A 145 10.95 -10.43 29.85
N PRO A 146 11.73 -10.54 28.76
CA PRO A 146 12.38 -11.78 28.40
C PRO A 146 13.50 -12.11 29.38
N PRO A 147 13.73 -13.41 29.65
CA PRO A 147 14.95 -13.85 30.32
C PRO A 147 16.20 -13.40 29.54
N LYS A 148 17.28 -13.06 30.24
CA LYS A 148 18.53 -12.52 29.64
C LYS A 148 19.17 -13.46 28.60
N HIS A 149 18.90 -14.76 28.69
CA HIS A 149 19.43 -15.79 27.79
C HIS A 149 18.57 -16.03 26.55
N VAL A 150 17.49 -15.27 26.33
CA VAL A 150 16.52 -15.51 25.26
C VAL A 150 16.55 -14.40 24.24
N VAL A 151 16.59 -14.78 22.96
CA VAL A 151 16.48 -13.85 21.84
C VAL A 151 15.36 -14.29 20.90
N PHE A 152 14.46 -13.38 20.57
CA PHE A 152 13.41 -13.57 19.56
C PHE A 152 13.78 -12.88 18.24
N ILE A 153 13.63 -13.60 17.14
CA ILE A 153 13.76 -13.06 15.79
C ILE A 153 12.49 -13.38 15.02
N LEU A 154 11.66 -12.37 14.82
CA LEU A 154 10.40 -12.47 14.10
C LEU A 154 10.65 -12.06 12.64
N ALA A 155 10.31 -12.90 11.68
CA ALA A 155 10.39 -12.57 10.26
C ALA A 155 8.99 -12.47 9.64
N THR A 156 8.78 -11.46 8.80
CA THR A 156 7.50 -11.27 8.10
C THR A 156 7.67 -10.63 6.73
N THR A 157 6.81 -11.02 5.80
CA THR A 157 6.60 -10.32 4.52
C THR A 157 5.57 -9.20 4.63
N GLU A 158 4.68 -9.23 5.62
CA GLU A 158 3.57 -8.31 5.80
C GLU A 158 3.62 -7.64 7.19
N PRO A 159 4.44 -6.59 7.38
CA PRO A 159 4.59 -5.94 8.69
C PRO A 159 3.30 -5.26 9.17
N HIS A 160 2.41 -4.86 8.25
CA HIS A 160 1.16 -4.17 8.57
C HIS A 160 0.11 -5.08 9.24
N LYS A 161 0.25 -6.41 9.11
CA LYS A 161 -0.60 -7.37 9.82
C LYS A 161 -0.14 -7.63 11.26
N ILE A 162 1.04 -7.14 11.63
CA ILE A 162 1.59 -7.32 12.98
C ILE A 162 1.03 -6.22 13.89
N PRO A 163 0.50 -6.57 15.08
CA PRO A 163 0.04 -5.58 16.04
C PRO A 163 1.15 -4.58 16.41
N LEU A 164 0.81 -3.29 16.49
CA LEU A 164 1.74 -2.22 16.89
C LEU A 164 2.38 -2.49 18.27
N THR A 165 1.67 -3.19 19.15
CA THR A 165 2.16 -3.62 20.46
C THR A 165 3.37 -4.55 20.37
N ILE A 166 3.49 -5.37 19.32
CA ILE A 166 4.65 -6.23 19.10
C ILE A 166 5.78 -5.41 18.46
N ILE A 167 5.44 -4.60 17.45
CA ILE A 167 6.42 -3.79 16.72
C ILE A 167 7.16 -2.84 17.67
N SER A 168 6.47 -2.22 18.64
CA SER A 168 7.09 -1.29 19.59
C SER A 168 8.09 -1.95 20.56
N ARG A 169 8.04 -3.28 20.70
CA ARG A 169 8.91 -4.07 21.59
C ARG A 169 10.03 -4.77 20.84
N CYS A 170 10.06 -4.68 19.51
CA CYS A 170 11.08 -5.31 18.67
C CYS A 170 11.96 -4.25 18.02
N GLN A 171 13.26 -4.56 17.88
CA GLN A 171 14.12 -3.78 16.99
C GLN A 171 13.80 -4.16 15.54
N ARG A 172 13.21 -3.22 14.79
CA ARG A 172 12.78 -3.44 13.41
C ARG A 172 13.92 -3.23 12.41
N PHE A 173 14.06 -4.19 11.49
CA PHE A 173 14.93 -4.11 10.32
C PHE A 173 14.11 -4.36 9.05
N ASP A 174 14.10 -3.38 8.15
CA ASP A 174 13.39 -3.46 6.87
C ASP A 174 14.35 -3.86 5.74
N PHE A 175 14.25 -5.11 5.31
CA PHE A 175 14.95 -5.69 4.17
C PHE A 175 14.35 -5.15 2.88
N LYS A 176 15.22 -4.60 2.03
CA LYS A 176 14.80 -4.03 0.74
C LYS A 176 14.84 -5.09 -0.37
N PRO A 177 14.04 -4.94 -1.45
CA PRO A 177 14.26 -5.73 -2.66
C PRO A 177 15.72 -5.67 -3.11
N ILE A 178 16.29 -6.80 -3.51
CA ILE A 178 17.67 -6.86 -3.99
C ILE A 178 17.72 -6.27 -5.41
N SER A 179 18.72 -5.44 -5.70
CA SER A 179 18.87 -4.89 -7.05
C SER A 179 19.18 -5.99 -8.08
N ASN A 180 18.70 -5.83 -9.32
CA ASN A 180 18.93 -6.80 -10.39
C ASN A 180 20.43 -7.05 -10.60
N GLN A 181 21.25 -5.99 -10.60
CA GLN A 181 22.71 -6.09 -10.72
C GLN A 181 23.33 -6.96 -9.62
N SER A 182 22.86 -6.82 -8.37
CA SER A 182 23.35 -7.64 -7.26
C SER A 182 22.90 -9.10 -7.36
N ILE A 183 21.68 -9.36 -7.86
CA ILE A 183 21.20 -10.73 -8.12
C ILE A 183 22.05 -11.38 -9.21
N VAL A 184 22.26 -10.70 -10.34
CA VAL A 184 23.11 -11.17 -11.45
C VAL A 184 24.52 -11.49 -10.95
N GLY A 185 25.18 -10.57 -10.25
CA GLY A 185 26.54 -10.79 -9.74
C GLY A 185 26.64 -11.99 -8.81
N ARG A 186 25.63 -12.23 -7.96
CA ARG A 186 25.60 -13.42 -7.11
C ARG A 186 25.36 -14.70 -7.92
N MET A 187 24.44 -14.68 -8.89
CA MET A 187 24.21 -15.84 -9.75
C MET A 187 25.45 -16.18 -10.57
N GLN A 188 26.18 -15.20 -11.11
CA GLN A 188 27.44 -15.42 -11.81
C GLN A 188 28.47 -16.13 -10.91
N THR A 189 28.62 -15.67 -9.66
CA THR A 189 29.53 -16.30 -8.68
C THR A 189 29.15 -17.77 -8.43
N ILE A 190 27.86 -18.05 -8.30
CA ILE A 190 27.33 -19.40 -8.07
C ILE A 190 27.54 -20.29 -9.31
N MET A 191 27.25 -19.79 -10.51
CA MET A 191 27.42 -20.54 -11.75
C MET A 191 28.88 -20.86 -12.05
N GLN A 192 29.80 -19.93 -11.73
CA GLN A 192 31.24 -20.17 -11.82
C GLN A 192 31.70 -21.26 -10.87
N ALA A 193 31.19 -21.29 -9.63
CA ALA A 193 31.53 -22.31 -8.66
C ALA A 193 30.98 -23.71 -9.03
N GLU A 194 29.79 -23.77 -9.63
CA GLU A 194 29.17 -25.01 -10.10
C GLU A 194 29.68 -25.46 -11.50
N ASN A 195 30.51 -24.64 -12.17
CA ASN A 195 30.98 -24.84 -13.55
C ASN A 195 29.85 -24.99 -14.59
N ILE A 196 28.77 -24.22 -14.44
CA ILE A 196 27.63 -24.23 -15.37
C ILE A 196 27.73 -23.02 -16.31
N GLN A 197 27.59 -23.25 -17.62
CA GLN A 197 27.59 -22.17 -18.60
C GLN A 197 26.19 -21.55 -18.73
N VAL A 198 26.11 -20.24 -18.55
CA VAL A 198 24.88 -19.44 -18.67
C VAL A 198 25.20 -18.17 -19.44
N THR A 199 24.31 -17.75 -20.35
CA THR A 199 24.45 -16.47 -21.05
C THR A 199 24.11 -15.29 -20.13
N ASP A 200 24.76 -14.13 -20.30
CA ASP A 200 24.48 -12.95 -19.47
C ASP A 200 23.02 -12.49 -19.60
N GLU A 201 22.46 -12.51 -20.82
CA GLU A 201 21.05 -12.21 -21.10
C GLU A 201 20.08 -13.12 -20.32
N ALA A 202 20.44 -14.40 -20.14
CA ALA A 202 19.63 -15.32 -19.36
C ALA A 202 19.64 -14.95 -17.87
N LEU A 203 20.80 -14.56 -17.33
CA LEU A 203 20.91 -14.12 -15.94
C LEU A 203 20.13 -12.83 -15.67
N GLU A 204 20.18 -11.87 -16.60
CA GLU A 204 19.39 -10.64 -16.51
C GLU A 204 17.89 -10.94 -16.54
N SER A 205 17.45 -11.83 -17.44
CA SER A 205 16.06 -12.27 -17.51
C SER A 205 15.60 -12.98 -16.24
N VAL A 206 16.46 -13.81 -15.62
CA VAL A 206 16.16 -14.44 -14.32
C VAL A 206 16.06 -13.41 -13.20
N ALA A 207 16.97 -12.43 -13.16
CA ALA A 207 16.96 -11.38 -12.15
C ALA A 207 15.69 -10.52 -12.24
N LEU A 208 15.25 -10.19 -13.46
CA LEU A 208 14.00 -9.48 -13.69
C LEU A 208 12.79 -10.32 -13.24
N ALA A 209 12.76 -11.61 -13.59
CA ALA A 209 11.68 -12.51 -13.20
C ALA A 209 11.59 -12.76 -11.68
N ALA A 210 12.69 -12.55 -10.95
CA ALA A 210 12.78 -12.79 -9.51
C ALA A 210 12.29 -11.62 -8.63
N GLU A 211 12.00 -10.44 -9.21
CA GLU A 211 11.41 -9.28 -8.52
C GLU A 211 12.11 -8.89 -7.20
N GLY A 212 13.45 -9.00 -7.18
CA GLY A 212 14.25 -8.65 -6.00
C GLY A 212 14.43 -9.75 -4.96
N GLY A 213 13.99 -10.99 -5.23
CA GLY A 213 14.14 -12.16 -4.36
C GLY A 213 15.22 -13.15 -4.83
N MET A 214 16.32 -13.29 -4.08
CA MET A 214 17.41 -14.22 -4.46
C MET A 214 16.97 -15.69 -4.46
N ARG A 215 16.07 -16.06 -3.54
CA ARG A 215 15.53 -17.44 -3.46
C ARG A 215 14.79 -17.79 -4.75
N ASP A 216 13.97 -16.87 -5.26
CA ASP A 216 13.15 -17.11 -6.44
C ASP A 216 14.04 -17.06 -7.69
N ALA A 217 15.03 -16.16 -7.76
CA ALA A 217 16.07 -16.16 -8.80
C ALA A 217 16.79 -17.51 -8.93
N LEU A 218 17.30 -18.04 -7.81
CA LEU A 218 17.97 -19.34 -7.80
C LEU A 218 17.01 -20.49 -8.15
N SER A 219 15.73 -20.40 -7.78
CA SER A 219 14.74 -21.44 -8.11
C SER A 219 14.43 -21.46 -9.61
N ILE A 220 14.30 -20.29 -10.24
CA ILE A 220 14.10 -20.16 -11.69
C ILE A 220 15.35 -20.67 -12.42
N LEU A 221 16.54 -20.30 -11.95
CA LEU A 221 17.79 -20.74 -12.55
C LEU A 221 17.98 -22.26 -12.45
N ASP A 222 17.65 -22.87 -11.30
CA ASP A 222 17.66 -24.33 -11.08
C ASP A 222 16.75 -25.08 -12.06
N GLN A 223 15.56 -24.52 -12.33
CA GLN A 223 14.62 -25.04 -13.31
C GLN A 223 15.14 -24.88 -14.75
N ALA A 224 15.73 -23.71 -15.08
CA ALA A 224 16.32 -23.47 -16.39
C ALA A 224 17.51 -24.41 -16.68
N ILE A 225 18.36 -24.67 -15.69
CA ILE A 225 19.44 -25.66 -15.77
C ILE A 225 18.87 -27.05 -16.07
N SER A 226 17.81 -27.44 -15.36
CA SER A 226 17.15 -28.74 -15.56
C SER A 226 16.48 -28.89 -16.92
N TYR A 227 16.05 -27.79 -17.53
CA TYR A 227 15.46 -27.75 -18.88
C TYR A 227 16.53 -27.76 -19.98
N SER A 228 17.63 -27.04 -19.75
CA SER A 228 18.77 -26.95 -20.66
C SER A 228 19.59 -28.25 -20.70
N LYS A 229 20.35 -28.46 -21.78
CA LYS A 229 21.25 -29.63 -21.91
C LYS A 229 22.66 -29.35 -21.43
N GLU A 230 23.31 -28.33 -22.00
CA GLU A 230 24.73 -28.01 -21.78
C GLU A 230 24.95 -26.55 -21.38
N GLN A 231 24.15 -25.63 -21.93
CA GLN A 231 24.22 -24.21 -21.64
C GLN A 231 22.81 -23.66 -21.44
N VAL A 232 22.63 -22.84 -20.41
CA VAL A 232 21.37 -22.13 -20.17
C VAL A 232 21.32 -20.88 -21.03
N THR A 233 20.32 -20.82 -21.91
CA THR A 233 20.08 -19.70 -22.83
C THR A 233 18.86 -18.87 -22.40
N LEU A 234 18.69 -17.69 -23.02
CA LEU A 234 17.53 -16.84 -22.78
C LEU A 234 16.21 -17.56 -23.11
N GLU A 235 16.19 -18.37 -24.17
CA GLU A 235 14.99 -19.12 -24.59
C GLU A 235 14.57 -20.15 -23.53
N ASP A 236 15.54 -20.82 -22.89
CA ASP A 236 15.27 -21.77 -21.80
C ASP A 236 14.63 -21.07 -20.60
N VAL A 237 15.14 -19.89 -20.22
CA VAL A 237 14.58 -19.10 -19.12
C VAL A 237 13.16 -18.62 -19.46
N LEU A 238 12.92 -18.16 -20.68
CA LEU A 238 11.59 -17.73 -21.13
C LEU A 238 10.60 -18.90 -21.27
N ALA A 239 11.09 -20.11 -21.57
CA ALA A 239 10.28 -21.32 -21.59
C ALA A 239 9.84 -21.72 -20.16
N VAL A 240 10.76 -21.64 -19.19
CA VAL A 240 10.49 -21.99 -17.78
C VAL A 240 9.62 -20.94 -17.08
N THR A 241 9.92 -19.66 -17.27
CA THR A 241 9.18 -18.55 -16.63
C THR A 241 7.83 -18.28 -17.28
N GLY A 242 7.55 -18.87 -18.46
CA GLY A 242 6.39 -18.53 -19.27
C GLY A 242 6.45 -17.12 -19.87
N GLY A 243 7.59 -16.43 -19.77
CA GLY A 243 7.81 -15.07 -20.25
C GLY A 243 7.92 -14.98 -21.77
N VAL A 244 7.76 -13.77 -22.28
CA VAL A 244 7.66 -13.49 -23.73
C VAL A 244 8.92 -12.82 -24.23
N SER A 245 9.42 -13.18 -25.41
CA SER A 245 10.62 -12.55 -25.97
C SER A 245 10.36 -11.09 -26.40
N GLN A 246 11.41 -10.27 -26.38
CA GLN A 246 11.33 -8.86 -26.83
C GLN A 246 10.82 -8.73 -28.25
N ILE A 247 11.15 -9.68 -29.14
CA ILE A 247 10.70 -9.69 -30.54
C ILE A 247 9.17 -9.74 -30.61
N VAL A 248 8.54 -10.56 -29.78
CA VAL A 248 7.08 -10.67 -29.76
C VAL A 248 6.43 -9.44 -29.13
N LEU A 249 7.02 -8.90 -28.04
CA LEU A 249 6.55 -7.64 -27.44
C LEU A 249 6.62 -6.48 -28.46
N HIS A 250 7.72 -6.37 -29.19
CA HIS A 250 7.90 -5.37 -30.25
C HIS A 250 6.86 -5.53 -31.37
N LYS A 251 6.61 -6.77 -31.83
CA LYS A 251 5.58 -7.06 -32.84
C LYS A 251 4.19 -6.63 -32.38
N VAL A 252 3.83 -6.94 -31.13
CA VAL A 252 2.52 -6.57 -30.57
C VAL A 252 2.39 -5.05 -30.42
N VAL A 253 3.41 -4.36 -29.88
CA VAL A 253 3.37 -2.89 -29.73
C VAL A 253 3.35 -2.18 -31.08
N SER A 254 4.13 -2.65 -32.05
CA SER A 254 4.10 -2.09 -33.41
C SER A 254 2.73 -2.28 -34.06
N ALA A 255 2.12 -3.46 -33.93
CA ALA A 255 0.78 -3.71 -34.47
C ALA A 255 -0.31 -2.87 -33.77
N MET A 256 -0.18 -2.62 -32.46
CA MET A 256 -1.09 -1.71 -31.73
C MET A 256 -0.95 -0.26 -32.19
N GLU A 257 0.27 0.22 -32.48
CA GLU A 257 0.51 1.57 -32.99
C GLU A 257 0.02 1.75 -34.43
N GLU A 258 0.22 0.74 -35.28
CA GLU A 258 -0.22 0.74 -36.68
C GLU A 258 -1.75 0.50 -36.82
N ASN A 259 -2.49 0.44 -35.70
CA ASN A 259 -3.94 0.17 -35.63
C ASN A 259 -4.35 -1.18 -36.26
N ASN A 260 -3.46 -2.16 -36.30
CA ASN A 260 -3.70 -3.46 -36.92
C ASN A 260 -4.23 -4.47 -35.91
N VAL A 261 -5.53 -4.41 -35.67
CA VAL A 261 -6.26 -5.29 -34.74
C VAL A 261 -6.05 -6.79 -35.06
N GLN A 262 -5.99 -7.14 -36.35
CA GLN A 262 -5.86 -8.54 -36.77
C GLN A 262 -4.52 -9.12 -36.30
N ASP A 263 -3.41 -8.41 -36.53
CA ASP A 263 -2.08 -8.89 -36.15
C ASP A 263 -1.88 -8.94 -34.64
N VAL A 264 -2.48 -8.01 -33.89
CA VAL A 264 -2.48 -8.02 -32.42
C VAL A 264 -3.15 -9.27 -31.86
N LEU A 265 -4.35 -9.60 -32.35
CA LEU A 265 -5.12 -10.77 -31.89
C LEU A 265 -4.47 -12.08 -32.31
N VAL A 266 -3.89 -12.16 -33.52
CA VAL A 266 -3.16 -13.34 -33.99
C VAL A 266 -1.91 -13.59 -33.13
N ALA A 267 -1.14 -12.54 -32.82
CA ALA A 267 0.04 -12.65 -31.97
C ALA A 267 -0.33 -13.12 -30.54
N LEU A 268 -1.43 -12.61 -29.98
CA LEU A 268 -1.93 -13.06 -28.69
C LEU A 268 -2.34 -14.54 -28.71
N ASP A 269 -3.06 -14.99 -29.75
CA ASP A 269 -3.48 -16.39 -29.86
C ASP A 269 -2.28 -17.34 -30.01
N GLU A 270 -1.29 -16.98 -30.83
CA GLU A 270 -0.04 -17.73 -30.98
C GLU A 270 0.72 -17.88 -29.65
N MET A 271 0.76 -16.82 -28.86
CA MET A 271 1.39 -16.83 -27.53
C MET A 271 0.68 -17.74 -26.54
N ILE A 272 -0.65 -17.70 -26.51
CA ILE A 272 -1.43 -18.58 -25.63
C ILE A 272 -1.27 -20.05 -26.08
N ARG A 273 -1.23 -20.31 -27.40
CA ARG A 273 -1.02 -21.67 -27.94
C ARG A 273 0.37 -22.23 -27.67
N THR A 274 1.39 -21.38 -27.58
CA THR A 274 2.75 -21.77 -27.19
C THR A 274 2.92 -21.96 -25.68
N GLY A 275 1.86 -21.76 -24.89
CA GLY A 275 1.84 -22.01 -23.45
C GLY A 275 2.46 -20.90 -22.61
N LYS A 276 2.57 -19.68 -23.16
CA LYS A 276 3.05 -18.50 -22.42
C LYS A 276 2.01 -18.06 -21.39
N ASP A 277 2.49 -17.55 -20.25
CA ASP A 277 1.60 -17.12 -19.17
C ASP A 277 0.97 -15.75 -19.52
N PRO A 278 -0.37 -15.64 -19.56
CA PRO A 278 -1.03 -14.38 -19.92
C PRO A 278 -0.76 -13.25 -18.92
N GLY A 279 -0.64 -13.57 -17.62
CA GLY A 279 -0.34 -12.59 -16.58
C GLY A 279 1.07 -12.02 -16.73
N LYS A 280 2.03 -12.91 -17.01
CA LYS A 280 3.41 -12.53 -17.27
C LYS A 280 3.55 -11.73 -18.55
N PHE A 281 2.78 -12.05 -19.59
CA PHE A 281 2.74 -11.25 -20.82
C PHE A 281 2.30 -9.80 -20.56
N VAL A 282 1.20 -9.60 -19.83
CA VAL A 282 0.73 -8.23 -19.49
C VAL A 282 1.78 -7.49 -18.67
N GLN A 283 2.41 -8.17 -17.71
CA GLN A 283 3.50 -7.60 -16.92
C GLN A 283 4.68 -7.20 -17.81
N ASP A 284 5.17 -8.11 -18.67
CA ASP A 284 6.27 -7.86 -19.60
C ASP A 284 5.96 -6.69 -20.54
N LEU A 285 4.71 -6.57 -20.99
CA LEU A 285 4.24 -5.47 -21.82
C LEU A 285 4.24 -4.14 -21.06
N ILE A 286 3.83 -4.10 -19.79
CA ILE A 286 3.91 -2.90 -18.95
C ILE A 286 5.35 -2.43 -18.80
N TYR A 287 6.29 -3.34 -18.50
CA TYR A 287 7.72 -3.00 -18.39
C TYR A 287 8.31 -2.53 -19.71
N PHE A 288 7.96 -3.19 -20.83
CA PHE A 288 8.39 -2.76 -22.15
C PHE A 288 7.87 -1.36 -22.52
N MET A 289 6.61 -1.06 -22.18
CA MET A 289 6.02 0.27 -22.37
C MET A 289 6.67 1.32 -21.46
N ARG A 290 7.01 0.96 -20.22
CA ARG A 290 7.79 1.83 -19.31
C ARG A 290 9.15 2.16 -19.90
N ASP A 291 9.85 1.16 -20.41
CA ASP A 291 11.17 1.31 -21.03
C ASP A 291 11.12 2.23 -22.26
N LEU A 292 10.09 2.09 -23.10
CA LEU A 292 9.83 3.01 -24.22
C LEU A 292 9.64 4.46 -23.74
N LEU A 293 8.86 4.66 -22.66
CA LEU A 293 8.61 5.98 -22.09
C LEU A 293 9.90 6.62 -21.54
N LEU A 294 10.73 5.83 -20.84
CA LEU A 294 11.99 6.27 -20.26
C LEU A 294 12.99 6.67 -21.36
N TYR A 295 13.18 5.79 -22.35
CA TYR A 295 14.10 6.05 -23.46
C TYR A 295 13.69 7.29 -24.26
N ARG A 296 12.39 7.47 -24.51
CA ARG A 296 11.85 8.65 -25.20
C ARG A 296 11.98 9.94 -24.37
N SER A 297 11.89 9.83 -23.05
CA SER A 297 12.07 10.98 -22.14
C SER A 297 13.52 11.44 -22.07
N SER A 298 14.47 10.49 -22.07
CA SER A 298 15.90 10.80 -22.21
C SER A 298 16.68 9.56 -22.65
N ALA A 299 17.44 9.69 -23.74
CA ALA A 299 18.32 8.63 -24.24
C ALA A 299 19.43 8.25 -23.25
N SER A 300 19.76 9.11 -22.28
CA SER A 300 20.72 8.80 -21.22
C SER A 300 20.20 7.81 -20.16
N LEU A 301 18.92 7.43 -20.23
CA LEU A 301 18.30 6.44 -19.34
C LEU A 301 18.33 5.02 -19.91
N ALA A 302 19.07 4.78 -21.00
CA ALA A 302 19.22 3.46 -21.60
C ALA A 302 19.77 2.41 -20.62
N ASP A 303 20.60 2.81 -19.65
CA ASP A 303 21.15 1.93 -18.61
C ASP A 303 20.12 1.57 -17.51
N MET A 304 18.94 2.19 -17.52
CA MET A 304 17.83 1.90 -16.58
C MET A 304 16.70 1.07 -17.22
N LEU A 305 16.88 0.62 -18.46
CA LEU A 305 15.92 -0.27 -19.11
C LEU A 305 15.95 -1.63 -18.40
N GLU A 306 14.78 -2.13 -18.04
CA GLU A 306 14.65 -3.36 -17.26
C GLU A 306 14.31 -4.57 -18.12
N ARG A 307 13.57 -4.36 -19.21
CA ARG A 307 13.05 -5.41 -20.08
C ARG A 307 13.58 -5.30 -21.50
N ALA A 308 13.73 -4.09 -22.02
CA ALA A 308 14.12 -3.84 -23.40
C ALA A 308 15.63 -3.65 -23.54
N VAL A 309 16.21 -4.37 -24.50
CA VAL A 309 17.52 -4.04 -25.06
C VAL A 309 17.33 -2.93 -26.09
N ALA A 310 18.16 -1.88 -26.03
CA ALA A 310 18.11 -0.74 -26.94
C ALA A 310 18.63 -1.07 -28.36
N ASP A 311 18.01 -2.06 -29.00
CA ASP A 311 18.23 -2.44 -30.38
C ASP A 311 17.64 -1.41 -31.37
N ASP A 312 18.02 -1.49 -32.63
CA ASP A 312 17.57 -0.52 -33.64
C ASP A 312 16.06 -0.58 -33.87
N SER A 313 15.43 -1.74 -33.69
CA SER A 313 13.98 -1.93 -33.71
C SER A 313 13.27 -1.17 -32.59
N PHE A 314 13.82 -1.21 -31.37
CA PHE A 314 13.30 -0.50 -30.20
C PHE A 314 13.44 1.02 -30.36
N LYS A 315 14.59 1.48 -30.89
CA LYS A 315 14.81 2.90 -31.18
C LYS A 315 13.80 3.44 -32.18
N GLN A 316 13.60 2.74 -33.29
CA GLN A 316 12.59 3.11 -34.30
C GLN A 316 11.18 3.16 -33.71
N LEU A 317 10.83 2.19 -32.85
CA LEU A 317 9.53 2.18 -32.19
C LEU A 317 9.38 3.37 -31.22
N SER A 318 10.42 3.70 -30.45
CA SER A 318 10.40 4.83 -29.51
C SER A 318 10.19 6.18 -30.20
N GLU A 319 10.64 6.34 -31.44
CA GLU A 319 10.44 7.55 -32.24
C GLU A 319 9.01 7.67 -32.75
N ARG A 320 8.39 6.55 -33.17
CA ARG A 320 7.01 6.50 -33.69
C ARG A 320 5.95 6.73 -32.61
N VAL A 321 6.14 6.16 -31.43
CA VAL A 321 5.10 6.12 -30.38
C VAL A 321 5.08 7.41 -29.54
N THR A 322 3.91 8.00 -29.27
CA THR A 322 3.78 9.22 -28.44
C THR A 322 3.77 8.95 -26.92
N ASN A 323 4.27 9.90 -26.12
CA ASN A 323 4.27 9.80 -24.64
C ASN A 323 2.85 9.59 -24.07
N GLN A 324 1.86 10.30 -24.62
CA GLN A 324 0.47 10.22 -24.17
C GLN A 324 -0.13 8.84 -24.44
N TRP A 325 0.16 8.26 -25.61
CA TRP A 325 -0.28 6.91 -25.94
C TRP A 325 0.34 5.87 -25.02
N ILE A 326 1.65 5.97 -24.73
CA ILE A 326 2.33 5.04 -23.81
C ILE A 326 1.73 5.11 -22.40
N GLN A 327 1.50 6.32 -21.88
CA GLN A 327 0.91 6.51 -20.55
C GLN A 327 -0.50 5.93 -20.45
N ARG A 328 -1.37 6.18 -21.44
CA ARG A 328 -2.72 5.61 -21.49
C ARG A 328 -2.68 4.08 -21.58
N SER A 329 -1.79 3.56 -22.41
CA SER A 329 -1.61 2.11 -22.56
C SER A 329 -1.17 1.44 -21.25
N ILE A 330 -0.24 2.06 -20.50
CA ILE A 330 0.19 1.53 -19.19
C ILE A 330 -0.98 1.52 -18.19
N ILE A 331 -1.86 2.53 -18.21
CA ILE A 331 -3.03 2.58 -17.33
C ILE A 331 -4.00 1.43 -17.65
N GLU A 332 -4.34 1.24 -18.93
CA GLU A 332 -5.21 0.15 -19.38
C GLU A 332 -4.63 -1.23 -19.07
N LEU A 333 -3.33 -1.43 -19.31
CA LEU A 333 -2.67 -2.71 -18.98
C LEU A 333 -2.65 -2.99 -17.47
N ASN A 334 -2.47 -1.96 -16.64
CA ASN A 334 -2.56 -2.12 -15.18
C ASN A 334 -3.98 -2.49 -14.72
N GLN A 335 -5.00 -1.89 -15.32
CA GLN A 335 -6.40 -2.24 -15.04
C GLN A 335 -6.68 -3.70 -15.45
N CYS A 336 -6.25 -4.09 -16.66
CA CYS A 336 -6.33 -5.47 -17.14
C CYS A 336 -5.66 -6.44 -16.16
N GLN A 337 -4.45 -6.12 -15.70
CA GLN A 337 -3.70 -6.95 -14.74
C GLN A 337 -4.46 -7.15 -13.42
N GLN A 338 -5.19 -6.13 -12.94
CA GLN A 338 -6.00 -6.23 -11.71
C GLN A 338 -7.26 -7.08 -11.94
N GLU A 339 -7.96 -6.88 -13.05
CA GLU A 339 -9.18 -7.62 -13.39
C GLU A 339 -8.91 -9.11 -13.63
N MET A 340 -7.75 -9.44 -14.23
CA MET A 340 -7.29 -10.81 -14.44
C MET A 340 -7.12 -11.60 -13.13
N LYS A 341 -6.81 -10.94 -12.00
CA LYS A 341 -6.65 -11.63 -10.70
C LYS A 341 -7.95 -12.23 -10.17
N TRP A 342 -9.09 -11.73 -10.62
CA TRP A 342 -10.43 -12.13 -10.14
C TRP A 342 -11.24 -12.90 -11.20
N SER A 343 -10.62 -13.22 -12.33
CA SER A 343 -11.29 -13.80 -13.50
C SER A 343 -10.75 -15.18 -13.86
N ASN A 344 -11.64 -16.05 -14.34
CA ASN A 344 -11.29 -17.37 -14.85
C ASN A 344 -10.93 -17.36 -16.35
N SER A 345 -11.08 -16.22 -17.03
CA SER A 345 -10.84 -16.08 -18.48
C SER A 345 -9.89 -14.91 -18.76
N PRO A 346 -8.60 -15.02 -18.40
CA PRO A 346 -7.63 -13.93 -18.57
C PRO A 346 -7.48 -13.48 -20.03
N LYS A 347 -7.61 -14.41 -21.00
CA LYS A 347 -7.54 -14.12 -22.43
C LYS A 347 -8.48 -12.98 -22.86
N VAL A 348 -9.73 -13.00 -22.41
CA VAL A 348 -10.75 -12.02 -22.83
C VAL A 348 -10.40 -10.62 -22.35
N PHE A 349 -9.88 -10.49 -21.12
CA PHE A 349 -9.47 -9.20 -20.57
C PHE A 349 -8.28 -8.61 -21.32
N ILE A 350 -7.33 -9.45 -21.74
CA ILE A 350 -6.19 -9.03 -22.54
C ILE A 350 -6.66 -8.60 -23.94
N GLU A 351 -7.54 -9.36 -24.58
CA GLU A 351 -8.11 -8.99 -25.88
C GLU A 351 -8.81 -7.62 -25.82
N ILE A 352 -9.65 -7.39 -24.81
CA ILE A 352 -10.33 -6.10 -24.61
C ILE A 352 -9.31 -4.99 -24.39
N ALA A 353 -8.33 -5.18 -23.51
CA ALA A 353 -7.32 -4.16 -23.24
C ALA A 353 -6.50 -3.80 -24.48
N LEU A 354 -6.03 -4.80 -25.24
CA LEU A 354 -5.28 -4.57 -26.47
C LEU A 354 -6.13 -3.88 -27.54
N LEU A 355 -7.42 -4.23 -27.67
CA LEU A 355 -8.35 -3.56 -28.58
C LEU A 355 -8.58 -2.10 -28.18
N THR A 356 -8.79 -1.82 -26.90
CA THR A 356 -8.95 -0.45 -26.38
C THR A 356 -7.70 0.39 -26.66
N ILE A 357 -6.51 -0.17 -26.42
CA ILE A 357 -5.23 0.49 -26.68
C ILE A 357 -5.03 0.79 -28.17
N THR A 358 -5.39 -0.18 -29.03
CA THR A 358 -5.31 -0.02 -30.48
C THR A 358 -6.25 1.11 -30.95
N ASN A 359 -7.45 1.21 -30.37
CA ASN A 359 -8.41 2.26 -30.73
C ASN A 359 -8.00 3.68 -30.30
N TYR A 360 -7.10 3.83 -29.31
CA TYR A 360 -6.58 5.15 -28.94
C TYR A 360 -5.83 5.85 -30.09
N GLY A 361 -5.24 5.09 -31.02
CA GLY A 361 -4.60 5.64 -32.22
C GLY A 361 -5.61 6.30 -33.16
N GLN A 362 -6.85 5.81 -33.21
CA GLN A 362 -7.90 6.36 -34.06
C GLN A 362 -8.46 7.68 -33.53
N GLU A 363 -8.64 7.82 -32.21
CA GLU A 363 -9.13 9.09 -31.63
C GLU A 363 -8.15 10.26 -31.90
N HIS A 364 -6.84 10.00 -31.83
CA HIS A 364 -5.83 11.00 -32.17
C HIS A 364 -5.81 11.37 -33.67
N ALA A 365 -6.07 10.42 -34.58
CA ALA A 365 -6.19 10.71 -36.01
C ALA A 365 -7.44 11.53 -36.33
N VAL A 366 -8.55 11.30 -35.61
CA VAL A 366 -9.81 12.04 -35.78
C VAL A 366 -9.74 13.45 -35.18
N GLU A 367 -9.07 13.65 -34.04
CA GLU A 367 -8.88 15.01 -33.46
C GLU A 367 -7.96 15.90 -34.32
N VAL A 368 -6.91 15.34 -34.94
CA VAL A 368 -6.02 16.10 -35.84
C VAL A 368 -6.70 16.37 -37.19
N GLY A 369 -7.56 15.47 -37.67
CA GLY A 369 -8.37 15.67 -38.89
C GLY A 369 -9.53 16.66 -38.74
N ASN A 370 -10.16 16.72 -37.56
CA ASN A 370 -11.31 17.59 -37.31
C ASN A 370 -10.95 19.05 -36.98
N HIS A 371 -9.67 19.36 -36.71
CA HIS A 371 -9.23 20.75 -36.55
C HIS A 371 -9.06 21.51 -37.88
N ALA A 372 -9.18 20.85 -39.04
CA ALA A 372 -9.04 21.50 -40.34
C ALA A 372 -10.37 21.97 -40.96
N THR A 373 -11.55 21.52 -40.48
CA THR A 373 -12.82 21.98 -41.06
C THR A 373 -14.00 21.87 -40.10
N SER A 374 -14.58 23.04 -39.80
CA SER A 374 -15.97 23.30 -39.38
C SER A 374 -16.44 22.77 -38.01
N ALA A 375 -16.55 23.68 -37.02
CA ALA A 375 -17.77 23.87 -36.21
C ALA A 375 -17.66 24.97 -35.12
N SER A 376 -16.46 25.38 -34.69
CA SER A 376 -16.31 26.22 -33.47
C SER A 376 -16.19 27.73 -33.69
N GLU A 377 -15.92 28.21 -34.93
CA GLU A 377 -15.73 29.65 -35.16
C GLU A 377 -17.04 30.45 -35.28
N SER A 378 -18.15 29.84 -35.71
CA SER A 378 -19.38 30.58 -35.99
C SER A 378 -20.07 31.08 -34.70
N GLU A 379 -20.04 30.29 -33.64
CA GLU A 379 -20.76 30.61 -32.40
C GLU A 379 -20.00 31.62 -31.52
N VAL A 380 -18.66 31.53 -31.50
CA VAL A 380 -17.79 32.45 -30.75
C VAL A 380 -17.76 33.83 -31.42
N VAL A 381 -17.73 33.89 -32.76
CA VAL A 381 -17.73 35.16 -33.50
C VAL A 381 -19.08 35.87 -33.37
N LEU A 382 -20.20 35.14 -33.37
CA LEU A 382 -21.53 35.72 -33.15
C LEU A 382 -21.70 36.27 -31.72
N GLN A 383 -21.19 35.58 -30.71
CA GLN A 383 -21.22 36.06 -29.31
C GLN A 383 -20.29 37.27 -29.06
N LEU A 384 -19.18 37.37 -29.78
CA LEU A 384 -18.28 38.52 -29.70
C LEU A 384 -18.88 39.75 -30.38
N GLN A 385 -19.53 39.58 -31.54
CA GLN A 385 -20.21 40.67 -32.24
C GLN A 385 -21.40 41.22 -31.43
N SER A 386 -22.18 40.36 -30.77
CA SER A 386 -23.29 40.82 -29.92
C SER A 386 -22.79 41.59 -28.69
N LYS A 387 -21.69 41.16 -28.07
CA LYS A 387 -21.06 41.86 -26.94
C LYS A 387 -20.47 43.22 -27.34
N MET A 388 -19.88 43.32 -28.53
CA MET A 388 -19.36 44.60 -29.03
C MET A 388 -20.50 45.61 -29.28
N GLN A 389 -21.61 45.18 -29.90
CA GLN A 389 -22.78 46.04 -30.12
C GLN A 389 -23.42 46.49 -28.80
N GLN A 390 -23.41 45.63 -27.77
CA GLN A 390 -23.96 45.96 -26.46
C GLN A 390 -23.07 46.97 -25.71
N MET A 391 -21.75 46.82 -25.78
CA MET A 391 -20.81 47.77 -25.19
C MET A 391 -20.82 49.13 -25.91
N GLU A 392 -20.99 49.18 -27.23
CA GLU A 392 -21.15 50.45 -27.95
C GLU A 392 -22.42 51.20 -27.51
N LYS A 393 -23.50 50.47 -27.26
CA LYS A 393 -24.76 51.03 -26.75
C LYS A 393 -24.60 51.57 -25.33
N ASP A 394 -23.90 50.85 -24.47
CA ASP A 394 -23.62 51.26 -23.09
C ASP A 394 -22.70 52.50 -23.05
N ILE A 395 -21.71 52.59 -23.93
CA ILE A 395 -20.82 53.76 -24.05
C ILE A 395 -21.58 55.00 -24.56
N MET A 396 -22.56 54.85 -25.46
CA MET A 396 -23.41 55.96 -25.88
C MET A 396 -24.30 56.47 -24.73
N THR A 397 -24.88 55.57 -23.93
CA THR A 397 -25.72 55.96 -22.78
C THR A 397 -24.94 56.64 -21.66
N LEU A 398 -23.66 56.29 -21.49
CA LEU A 398 -22.76 56.90 -20.50
C LEU A 398 -22.22 58.28 -20.93
N LYS A 399 -22.28 58.63 -22.21
CA LYS A 399 -21.91 59.96 -22.71
C LYS A 399 -23.03 61.00 -22.57
N GLU A 400 -24.29 60.58 -22.45
CA GLU A 400 -25.45 61.49 -22.40
C GLU A 400 -25.79 61.97 -20.98
N ASN A 401 -25.26 61.35 -19.92
CA ASN A 401 -25.48 61.80 -18.54
C ASN A 401 -24.23 61.61 -17.66
N PRO A 402 -23.46 62.68 -17.35
CA PRO A 402 -22.37 62.60 -16.37
C PRO A 402 -22.95 62.66 -14.94
N PRO A 403 -22.67 61.69 -14.05
CA PRO A 403 -22.96 61.86 -12.63
C PRO A 403 -21.92 62.78 -11.98
N ALA A 404 -22.43 63.77 -11.23
CA ALA A 404 -21.66 64.67 -10.40
C ALA A 404 -21.04 63.96 -9.19
N SER A 405 -19.93 64.55 -8.73
CA SER A 405 -19.02 64.16 -7.66
C SER A 405 -19.60 64.08 -6.25
N ASN A 406 -18.83 63.36 -5.40
CA ASN A 406 -18.68 63.44 -3.94
C ASN A 406 -19.55 62.53 -3.06
N THR A 407 -18.94 61.43 -2.59
CA THR A 407 -18.79 61.16 -1.14
C THR A 407 -17.67 60.15 -0.88
N PRO A 408 -16.96 60.24 0.26
CA PRO A 408 -15.66 59.61 0.46
C PRO A 408 -15.74 58.14 0.87
N ILE A 409 -14.73 57.43 0.41
CA ILE A 409 -14.41 56.02 0.60
C ILE A 409 -14.09 55.75 2.08
N LYS A 410 -14.78 54.78 2.69
CA LYS A 410 -14.31 54.10 3.91
C LYS A 410 -13.84 52.70 3.51
N GLN A 411 -12.53 52.51 3.57
CA GLN A 411 -11.84 51.26 3.26
C GLN A 411 -11.97 50.28 4.43
N THR A 412 -12.43 49.07 4.16
CA THR A 412 -12.12 47.88 4.95
C THR A 412 -11.49 46.86 4.00
N PRO A 413 -10.35 46.24 4.36
CA PRO A 413 -9.54 45.45 3.45
C PRO A 413 -10.15 44.04 3.27
N THR A 414 -10.60 43.73 2.06
CA THR A 414 -10.89 42.35 1.65
C THR A 414 -9.60 41.70 1.16
N GLU A 415 -9.02 40.90 2.05
CA GLU A 415 -7.88 40.05 1.79
C GLU A 415 -8.24 38.97 0.75
N ARG A 416 -7.45 38.95 -0.34
CA ARG A 416 -7.52 37.95 -1.41
C ARG A 416 -7.11 36.58 -0.85
N ARG A 417 -8.06 35.69 -0.62
CA ARG A 417 -7.76 34.26 -0.39
C ARG A 417 -7.25 33.64 -1.68
N ARG A 418 -5.98 33.23 -1.65
CA ARG A 418 -5.35 32.30 -2.60
C ARG A 418 -6.06 30.93 -2.55
N PRO A 419 -6.10 30.18 -3.65
CA PRO A 419 -6.62 28.81 -3.64
C PRO A 419 -5.67 27.92 -2.83
N ASN A 420 -6.17 27.34 -1.74
CA ASN A 420 -5.44 26.36 -0.95
C ASN A 420 -5.30 25.04 -1.73
N THR A 421 -4.05 24.62 -1.86
CA THR A 421 -3.60 23.27 -2.18
C THR A 421 -4.30 22.24 -1.30
N ARG A 422 -4.96 21.25 -1.93
CA ARG A 422 -5.54 20.07 -1.25
C ARG A 422 -4.41 19.29 -0.57
N SER A 423 -4.40 19.29 0.76
CA SER A 423 -3.65 18.32 1.57
C SER A 423 -4.59 17.19 1.98
N SER A 424 -4.12 15.96 1.80
CA SER A 424 -4.83 14.73 2.14
C SER A 424 -4.79 14.49 3.66
N LYS A 425 -5.84 14.86 4.38
CA LYS A 425 -6.16 14.33 5.73
C LYS A 425 -7.67 14.37 5.95
N ASN A 426 -8.37 13.31 5.55
CA ASN A 426 -9.76 13.07 5.99
C ASN A 426 -9.71 12.37 7.36
N SER A 427 -9.60 13.14 8.45
CA SER A 427 -10.01 12.66 9.77
C SER A 427 -11.27 13.42 10.18
N TYR A 428 -12.36 12.70 10.40
CA TYR A 428 -13.62 13.28 10.84
C TYR A 428 -13.49 13.69 12.32
N LYS A 429 -13.59 15.00 12.62
CA LYS A 429 -13.60 15.49 14.01
C LYS A 429 -14.97 15.21 14.65
N ILE A 430 -14.99 14.30 15.62
CA ILE A 430 -16.21 13.88 16.32
C ILE A 430 -16.64 14.98 17.32
N PRO A 431 -17.89 15.48 17.27
CA PRO A 431 -18.38 16.50 18.19
C PRO A 431 -18.83 15.90 19.54
N TYR A 432 -17.87 15.58 20.41
CA TYR A 432 -18.11 14.90 21.71
C TYR A 432 -19.08 15.66 22.64
N ASP A 433 -19.02 16.99 22.69
CA ASP A 433 -19.86 17.80 23.60
C ASP A 433 -21.35 17.69 23.27
N ARG A 434 -21.71 17.75 21.98
CA ARG A 434 -23.10 17.59 21.54
C ARG A 434 -23.64 16.18 21.78
N ILE A 435 -22.77 15.17 21.69
CA ILE A 435 -23.15 13.76 21.93
C ILE A 435 -23.44 13.55 23.41
N ARG A 436 -22.63 14.12 24.31
CA ARG A 436 -22.85 14.08 25.77
C ARG A 436 -24.14 14.81 26.18
N ASP A 437 -24.41 15.99 25.61
CA ASP A 437 -25.68 16.70 25.83
C ASP A 437 -26.91 15.90 25.35
N THR A 438 -26.77 15.22 24.22
CA THR A 438 -27.85 14.39 23.65
C THR A 438 -28.10 13.15 24.50
N LEU A 439 -27.05 12.51 25.03
CA LEU A 439 -27.14 11.37 25.95
C LEU A 439 -27.88 11.73 27.25
N GLY A 440 -27.67 12.95 27.77
CA GLY A 440 -28.39 13.45 28.95
C GLY A 440 -29.90 13.68 28.72
N ARG A 441 -30.33 13.88 27.47
CA ARG A 441 -31.73 14.11 27.07
C ARG A 441 -32.33 12.94 26.27
N ALA A 442 -31.64 11.81 26.21
CA ALA A 442 -32.05 10.66 25.39
C ALA A 442 -33.10 9.82 26.11
N GLU A 443 -34.16 9.43 25.41
CA GLU A 443 -35.21 8.56 25.95
C GLU A 443 -35.28 7.21 25.22
N LYS A 444 -35.50 6.12 25.98
CA LYS A 444 -35.63 4.76 25.42
C LYS A 444 -36.90 4.59 24.56
N SER A 445 -37.95 5.36 24.83
CA SER A 445 -39.21 5.41 24.08
C SER A 445 -38.97 5.90 22.64
N GLU A 446 -38.22 7.00 22.50
CA GLU A 446 -37.90 7.62 21.20
C GLU A 446 -36.97 6.75 20.35
N LEU A 447 -35.99 6.08 20.97
CA LEU A 447 -35.12 5.13 20.26
C LEU A 447 -35.91 3.96 19.65
N LYS A 448 -36.87 3.39 20.38
CA LYS A 448 -37.73 2.31 19.87
C LYS A 448 -38.58 2.77 18.69
N ASN A 449 -39.06 4.01 18.73
CA ASN A 449 -39.84 4.60 17.64
C ASN A 449 -38.99 4.79 16.37
N VAL A 450 -37.75 5.29 16.52
CA VAL A 450 -36.80 5.42 15.40
C VAL A 450 -36.48 4.05 14.78
N HIS A 451 -36.23 3.04 15.62
CA HIS A 451 -35.90 1.70 15.15
C HIS A 451 -37.04 1.09 14.32
N ALA A 452 -38.30 1.32 14.71
CA ALA A 452 -39.47 0.85 13.97
C ALA A 452 -39.63 1.51 12.58
N HIS A 453 -39.20 2.77 12.44
CA HIS A 453 -39.33 3.53 11.19
C HIS A 453 -38.04 3.57 10.34
N TRP A 454 -36.93 3.03 10.85
CA TRP A 454 -35.61 3.09 10.21
C TRP A 454 -35.56 2.38 8.84
N ALA A 455 -36.15 1.19 8.73
CA ALA A 455 -36.20 0.44 7.47
C ALA A 455 -36.99 1.19 6.39
N ASN A 456 -38.10 1.83 6.78
CA ASN A 456 -38.91 2.65 5.89
C ASN A 456 -38.16 3.91 5.44
N PHE A 457 -37.41 4.54 6.34
CA PHE A 457 -36.54 5.68 6.02
C PHE A 457 -35.46 5.31 4.99
N LEU A 458 -34.73 4.20 5.20
CA LEU A 458 -33.72 3.71 4.24
C LEU A 458 -34.33 3.44 2.86
N SER A 459 -35.52 2.82 2.81
CA SER A 459 -36.20 2.55 1.53
C SER A 459 -36.61 3.83 0.77
N LYS A 460 -37.05 4.87 1.49
CA LYS A 460 -37.38 6.18 0.90
C LYS A 460 -36.12 6.89 0.41
N LEU A 461 -35.05 6.84 1.21
CA LEU A 461 -33.78 7.47 0.87
C LEU A 461 -33.12 6.81 -0.36
N LYS A 462 -33.24 5.48 -0.51
CA LYS A 462 -32.83 4.75 -1.71
C LYS A 462 -33.52 5.25 -2.99
N THR A 463 -34.79 5.61 -2.89
CA THR A 463 -35.60 6.05 -4.04
C THR A 463 -35.31 7.51 -4.41
N THR A 464 -35.01 8.35 -3.43
CA THR A 464 -34.74 9.78 -3.64
C THR A 464 -33.29 10.06 -4.02
N ASN A 465 -32.31 9.37 -3.42
CA ASN A 465 -30.89 9.64 -3.64
C ASN A 465 -30.02 8.40 -3.32
N ALA A 466 -29.61 7.68 -4.38
CA ALA A 466 -28.79 6.48 -4.26
C ALA A 466 -27.41 6.73 -3.58
N PRO A 467 -26.67 7.81 -3.89
CA PRO A 467 -25.44 8.17 -3.16
C PRO A 467 -25.63 8.32 -1.64
N ALA A 468 -26.67 9.03 -1.19
CA ALA A 468 -26.93 9.22 0.23
C ALA A 468 -27.40 7.93 0.93
N HIS A 469 -28.00 6.98 0.19
CA HIS A 469 -28.34 5.66 0.71
C HIS A 469 -27.08 4.81 0.93
N ALA A 470 -26.15 4.84 -0.02
CA ALA A 470 -24.90 4.08 0.08
C ALA A 470 -24.05 4.49 1.30
N THR A 471 -24.13 5.75 1.75
CA THR A 471 -23.37 6.21 2.94
C THR A 471 -24.00 5.78 4.25
N ILE A 472 -25.33 5.64 4.33
CA ILE A 472 -26.05 5.34 5.57
C ILE A 472 -26.50 3.87 5.72
N GLN A 473 -26.37 3.06 4.66
CA GLN A 473 -26.77 1.65 4.63
C GLN A 473 -26.13 0.80 5.74
N ASP A 474 -24.85 1.05 6.05
CA ASP A 474 -24.09 0.33 7.08
C ASP A 474 -24.05 1.10 8.42
N SER A 475 -25.19 1.67 8.81
CA SER A 475 -25.32 2.46 10.05
C SER A 475 -26.51 2.04 10.92
N LYS A 476 -26.40 2.32 12.23
CA LYS A 476 -27.41 1.96 13.23
C LYS A 476 -27.76 3.16 14.13
N PRO A 477 -29.06 3.42 14.42
CA PRO A 477 -29.44 4.43 15.39
C PRO A 477 -29.01 4.00 16.80
N ALA A 478 -28.18 4.81 17.46
CA ALA A 478 -27.52 4.46 18.70
C ALA A 478 -28.15 5.15 19.93
N ALA A 479 -28.57 6.41 19.80
CA ALA A 479 -29.32 7.15 20.82
C ALA A 479 -30.24 8.19 20.15
N ALA A 480 -31.41 8.45 20.74
CA ALA A 480 -32.37 9.40 20.22
C ALA A 480 -32.95 10.28 21.34
N SER A 481 -33.04 11.57 21.06
CA SER A 481 -33.78 12.58 21.81
C SER A 481 -34.86 13.20 20.91
N ASN A 482 -35.68 14.11 21.44
CA ASN A 482 -36.76 14.76 20.69
C ASN A 482 -36.26 15.49 19.44
N ASP A 483 -35.08 16.13 19.54
CA ASP A 483 -34.53 17.01 18.49
C ASP A 483 -33.26 16.44 17.82
N THR A 484 -32.71 15.34 18.33
CA THR A 484 -31.38 14.84 17.89
C THR A 484 -31.33 13.31 17.85
N LEU A 485 -30.76 12.77 16.77
CA LEU A 485 -30.53 11.34 16.55
C LEU A 485 -29.04 11.08 16.37
N ILE A 486 -28.47 10.22 17.20
CA ILE A 486 -27.09 9.74 17.06
C ILE A 486 -27.12 8.45 16.23
N VAL A 487 -26.33 8.41 15.17
CA VAL A 487 -26.22 7.26 14.25
C VAL A 487 -24.78 6.77 14.25
N ALA A 488 -24.60 5.51 14.62
CA ALA A 488 -23.30 4.83 14.61
C ALA A 488 -23.02 4.24 13.23
N PHE A 489 -21.88 4.59 12.64
CA PHE A 489 -21.43 4.11 11.33
C PHE A 489 -20.28 3.11 11.49
N LYS A 490 -20.26 2.08 10.64
CA LYS A 490 -19.21 1.06 10.67
C LYS A 490 -17.81 1.58 10.33
N TYR A 491 -17.70 2.60 9.47
CA TYR A 491 -16.41 3.17 9.04
C TYR A 491 -16.43 4.71 9.10
N GLU A 492 -15.32 5.32 9.53
CA GLU A 492 -15.16 6.78 9.68
C GLU A 492 -15.35 7.54 8.35
N ILE A 493 -14.95 6.93 7.23
CA ILE A 493 -15.09 7.52 5.89
C ILE A 493 -16.57 7.80 5.58
N HIS A 494 -17.49 6.92 6.00
CA HIS A 494 -18.92 7.14 5.80
C HIS A 494 -19.47 8.28 6.67
N CYS A 495 -18.90 8.54 7.85
CA CYS A 495 -19.27 9.72 8.65
C CYS A 495 -18.95 11.02 7.91
N SER A 496 -17.78 11.08 7.26
CA SER A 496 -17.38 12.27 6.48
C SER A 496 -18.24 12.46 5.24
N LEU A 497 -18.47 11.40 4.46
CA LEU A 497 -19.32 11.43 3.27
C LEU A 497 -20.80 11.71 3.59
N PHE A 498 -21.28 11.32 4.77
CA PHE A 498 -22.66 11.58 5.18
C PHE A 498 -22.91 13.07 5.47
N LEU A 499 -21.90 13.84 5.90
CA LEU A 499 -22.06 15.28 6.14
C LEU A 499 -22.46 16.05 4.88
N ASP A 500 -21.93 15.65 3.72
CA ASP A 500 -22.23 16.26 2.42
C ASP A 500 -23.69 16.05 1.98
N HIS A 501 -24.38 15.10 2.60
CA HIS A 501 -25.77 14.75 2.29
C HIS A 501 -26.71 14.85 3.51
N ARG A 502 -26.24 15.48 4.58
CA ARG A 502 -26.92 15.56 5.88
C ARG A 502 -28.27 16.27 5.82
N GLU A 503 -28.33 17.45 5.18
CA GLU A 503 -29.55 18.26 5.11
C GLU A 503 -30.70 17.51 4.42
N MET A 504 -30.38 16.73 3.38
CA MET A 504 -31.37 15.90 2.70
C MET A 504 -31.84 14.73 3.57
N ALA A 505 -30.92 14.05 4.25
CA ALA A 505 -31.28 12.96 5.15
C ALA A 505 -32.15 13.44 6.33
N GLU A 506 -31.84 14.61 6.90
CA GLU A 506 -32.63 15.25 7.96
C GLU A 506 -34.03 15.66 7.47
N SER A 507 -34.15 16.14 6.22
CA SER A 507 -35.45 16.49 5.60
C SER A 507 -36.39 15.29 5.41
N LEU A 508 -35.83 14.12 5.08
CA LEU A 508 -36.59 12.89 4.86
C LEU A 508 -36.94 12.17 6.16
N LEU A 509 -36.15 12.38 7.22
CA LEU A 509 -36.42 11.84 8.55
C LEU A 509 -37.57 12.61 9.24
N GLY A 510 -37.79 13.88 8.87
CA GLY A 510 -38.85 14.77 9.36
C GLY A 510 -40.27 14.47 8.85
N GLY A 511 -40.64 13.19 8.72
CA GLY A 511 -42.02 12.81 8.43
C GLY A 511 -42.91 12.96 9.67
N MET A 512 -43.78 13.97 9.67
CA MET A 512 -44.71 14.39 10.74
C MET A 512 -44.04 14.93 12.02
N ASP A 513 -44.01 16.28 12.10
CA ASP A 513 -43.98 17.14 13.29
C ASP A 513 -42.72 17.25 14.18
N LYS A 514 -41.58 16.64 13.81
CA LYS A 514 -40.30 16.92 14.51
C LYS A 514 -39.11 16.97 13.53
N GLN A 515 -38.45 18.12 13.39
CA GLN A 515 -37.13 18.21 12.73
C GLN A 515 -36.08 17.61 13.66
N ARG A 516 -35.39 16.56 13.21
CA ARG A 516 -34.35 15.89 14.01
C ARG A 516 -33.00 16.07 13.34
N THR A 517 -32.04 16.50 14.14
CA THR A 517 -30.64 16.68 13.73
C THR A 517 -29.90 15.34 13.84
N ILE A 518 -29.25 14.88 12.77
CA ILE A 518 -28.51 13.62 12.75
C ILE A 518 -27.04 13.88 13.08
N ILE A 519 -26.50 13.20 14.09
CA ILE A 519 -25.08 13.25 14.46
C ILE A 519 -24.44 11.90 14.09
N PRO A 520 -23.56 11.85 13.07
CA PRO A 520 -22.82 10.64 12.74
C PRO A 520 -21.65 10.44 13.71
N ILE A 521 -21.45 9.20 14.17
CA ILE A 521 -20.29 8.81 14.98
C ILE A 521 -19.77 7.43 14.52
N PRO A 522 -18.45 7.21 14.44
CA PRO A 522 -17.91 5.88 14.22
C PRO A 522 -18.27 4.91 15.36
N GLU A 523 -18.54 3.64 15.05
CA GLU A 523 -18.95 2.64 16.05
C GLU A 523 -17.90 2.44 17.17
N GLU A 524 -16.60 2.53 16.84
CA GLU A 524 -15.51 2.44 17.82
C GLU A 524 -15.55 3.60 18.84
N ALA A 525 -15.65 4.84 18.35
CA ALA A 525 -15.72 6.03 19.20
C ALA A 525 -17.03 6.10 20.00
N TRP A 526 -18.14 5.56 19.46
CA TRP A 526 -19.40 5.47 20.21
C TRP A 526 -19.28 4.57 21.44
N ASN A 527 -18.58 3.44 21.31
CA ASN A 527 -18.39 2.51 22.43
C ASN A 527 -17.56 3.14 23.56
N GLU A 528 -16.54 3.94 23.22
CA GLU A 528 -15.76 4.70 24.20
C GLU A 528 -16.61 5.75 24.94
N VAL A 529 -17.35 6.59 24.20
CA VAL A 529 -18.21 7.63 24.80
C VAL A 529 -19.30 7.04 25.68
N ARG A 530 -19.88 5.90 25.25
CA ARG A 530 -20.91 5.21 26.04
C ARG A 530 -20.33 4.63 27.34
N ASN A 531 -19.14 4.03 27.28
CA ASN A 531 -18.49 3.48 28.47
C ASN A 531 -18.09 4.59 29.46
N ASP A 532 -17.56 5.71 28.97
CA ASP A 532 -17.24 6.90 29.76
C ASP A 532 -18.49 7.51 30.41
N TYR A 533 -19.62 7.56 29.70
CA TYR A 533 -20.90 8.04 30.25
C TYR A 533 -21.46 7.12 31.35
N ILE A 534 -21.38 5.80 31.17
CA ILE A 534 -21.85 4.83 32.17
C ILE A 534 -20.98 4.90 33.44
N GLN A 535 -19.65 4.98 33.28
CA GLN A 535 -18.73 5.12 34.42
C GLN A 535 -18.96 6.41 35.22
N ASN A 536 -19.33 7.51 34.55
CA ASN A 536 -19.63 8.78 35.20
C ASN A 536 -21.04 8.86 35.80
N GLN A 537 -21.95 7.93 35.47
CA GLN A 537 -23.31 7.87 36.05
C GLN A 537 -23.35 7.18 37.43
N ASP A 538 -22.35 6.34 37.74
CA ASP A 538 -22.26 5.56 38.99
C ASP A 538 -21.56 6.30 40.16
N LYS A 539 -21.16 7.57 39.98
CA LYS A 539 -20.67 8.42 41.07
C LYS A 539 -21.83 9.22 41.69
N PRO A 540 -22.10 9.12 43.00
CA PRO A 540 -23.01 10.05 43.67
C PRO A 540 -22.47 11.48 43.54
N LYS A 541 -23.37 12.46 43.40
CA LYS A 541 -23.05 13.88 43.45
C LYS A 541 -22.34 14.21 44.77
N GLU A 542 -21.02 14.36 44.71
CA GLU A 542 -20.24 15.09 45.71
C GLU A 542 -19.67 16.36 45.07
N GLU A 543 -19.51 17.35 45.92
CA GLU A 543 -19.51 18.78 45.67
C GLU A 543 -18.43 19.26 44.68
N SER A 544 -18.81 20.19 43.82
CA SER A 544 -17.92 20.94 42.94
C SER A 544 -16.99 21.83 43.78
N GLU A 545 -15.71 21.50 43.85
CA GLU A 545 -14.67 22.45 44.24
C GLU A 545 -14.42 23.45 43.11
N ASP A 546 -14.61 24.73 43.43
CA ASP A 546 -14.30 25.89 42.62
C ASP A 546 -12.81 25.90 42.20
N GLN A 547 -12.52 25.62 40.93
CA GLN A 547 -11.30 26.14 40.31
C GLN A 547 -11.58 27.58 39.84
N GLN A 548 -11.12 28.53 40.65
CA GLN A 548 -11.14 29.97 40.38
C GLN A 548 -10.60 30.26 38.96
N SER A 549 -11.44 30.88 38.12
CA SER A 549 -11.05 31.32 36.79
C SER A 549 -10.05 32.47 36.89
N ASN A 550 -8.92 32.34 36.20
CA ASN A 550 -7.87 33.33 36.19
C ASN A 550 -8.33 34.51 35.30
N PRO A 551 -8.55 35.72 35.83
CA PRO A 551 -9.27 36.80 35.12
C PRO A 551 -8.62 37.23 33.79
N VAL A 552 -7.31 37.00 33.64
CA VAL A 552 -6.55 37.28 32.40
C VAL A 552 -6.94 36.32 31.27
N VAL A 553 -7.22 35.06 31.60
CA VAL A 553 -7.60 34.02 30.62
C VAL A 553 -9.02 34.26 30.11
N ASP A 554 -9.94 34.66 30.99
CA ASP A 554 -11.32 34.98 30.60
C ASP A 554 -11.39 36.25 29.74
N GLU A 555 -10.53 37.24 30.00
CA GLU A 555 -10.45 38.45 29.17
C GLU A 555 -9.81 38.16 27.80
N ALA A 556 -8.80 37.29 27.75
CA ALA A 556 -8.21 36.82 26.51
C ALA A 556 -9.21 36.01 25.66
N ARG A 557 -9.99 35.11 26.28
CA ARG A 557 -11.06 34.35 25.62
C ARG A 557 -12.12 35.26 24.99
N LYS A 558 -12.48 36.34 25.68
CA LYS A 558 -13.45 37.32 25.17
C LYS A 558 -12.95 38.09 23.95
N LEU A 559 -11.65 38.37 23.88
CA LEU A 559 -11.07 39.19 22.82
C LEU A 559 -10.68 38.39 21.56
N PHE A 560 -10.21 37.16 21.73
CA PHE A 560 -9.62 36.38 20.63
C PHE A 560 -10.41 35.11 20.25
N GLY A 561 -11.36 34.68 21.09
CA GLY A 561 -12.09 33.41 20.91
C GLY A 561 -11.22 32.18 21.22
N ASP A 562 -11.86 31.08 21.63
CA ASP A 562 -11.17 29.86 22.08
C ASP A 562 -10.37 29.14 20.97
N ASP A 563 -10.60 29.47 19.70
CA ASP A 563 -9.95 28.83 18.56
C ASP A 563 -8.47 29.25 18.34
N LEU A 564 -7.99 30.29 19.03
CA LEU A 564 -6.66 30.90 18.81
C LEU A 564 -5.79 31.02 20.08
N LEU A 565 -6.21 30.43 21.21
CA LEU A 565 -5.50 30.51 22.49
C LEU A 565 -4.89 29.17 22.90
N GLU A 566 -3.58 29.12 23.08
CA GLU A 566 -2.89 28.03 23.79
C GLU A 566 -2.44 28.55 25.15
N ILE A 567 -2.95 27.93 26.22
CA ILE A 567 -2.66 28.29 27.61
C ILE A 567 -1.72 27.21 28.15
N HIS A 568 -0.55 27.62 28.64
CA HIS A 568 0.40 26.76 29.33
C HIS A 568 0.49 27.18 30.80
N ASP A 569 0.54 26.19 31.69
CA ASP A 569 0.62 26.39 33.15
C ASP A 569 1.95 27.01 33.62
#